data_AF-A0A6A6FZN4-F1
#
_entry.id   AF-A0A6A6FZN4-F1
#
_cell.length_a   1.000
_cell.length_b   1.000
_cell.length_c   1.000
_cell.angle_alpha   90.00
_cell.angle_beta   90.00
_cell.angle_gamma   90.00
#
_symmetry.space_group_name_H-M   'P 1'
#
loop_
_entity.id
_entity.type
_entity.pdbx_description
1 polymer ?
#
loop_
_entity_poly.entity_id
_entity_poly.type
_entity_poly.pdbx_seq_one_letter_code
_entity_poly.pdbx_strand_id
1 'polypeptide(L)' 'VLPGLAQAGPAAYGVCQAGCAGIVMACYAAAGFTWGATLGATAPASIIACNTTFGACQATCAALLLAPTP' A
#
# COMPACT_ATOMS: atom_id res chain seq x y z
N VAL A 1 -5.80 30.76 19.89
CA VAL A 1 -5.24 30.16 18.66
C VAL A 1 -5.27 28.65 18.86
N LEU A 2 -6.18 27.93 18.20
CA LEU A 2 -6.07 26.46 18.15
C LEU A 2 -4.78 26.15 17.36
N PRO A 3 -3.82 25.38 17.89
CA PRO A 3 -2.65 24.99 17.12
C PRO A 3 -3.16 24.28 15.87
N GLY A 4 -2.74 24.75 14.70
CA GLY A 4 -3.19 24.21 13.41
C GLY A 4 -3.00 22.70 13.37
N LEU A 5 -3.97 21.99 12.82
CA LEU A 5 -3.91 20.56 12.59
C LEU A 5 -2.66 20.27 11.73
N ALA A 6 -1.56 19.87 12.38
CA ALA A 6 -0.34 19.45 11.70
C ALA A 6 -0.60 18.07 11.08
N GLN A 7 -0.90 18.05 9.79
CA GLN A 7 -1.43 16.86 9.13
C GLN A 7 -0.34 15.88 8.67
N ALA A 8 0.72 15.64 9.47
CA ALA A 8 1.82 14.66 9.29
C ALA A 8 1.91 13.91 7.93
N GLY A 9 1.88 14.61 6.79
CA GLY A 9 1.44 14.02 5.52
C GLY A 9 2.31 12.87 5.04
N PRO A 10 3.63 13.07 4.87
CA PRO A 10 4.58 12.02 4.54
C PRO A 10 4.58 10.86 5.54
N ALA A 11 4.38 11.13 6.83
CA ALA A 11 4.30 10.07 7.84
C ALA A 11 3.01 9.25 7.68
N ALA A 12 1.86 9.90 7.46
CA ALA A 12 0.59 9.24 7.18
C ALA A 12 0.65 8.44 5.88
N TYR A 13 1.28 8.98 4.84
CA TYR A 13 1.55 8.27 3.59
C TYR A 13 2.36 6.99 3.84
N GLY A 14 3.46 7.09 4.59
CA GLY A 14 4.28 5.93 4.96
C GLY A 14 3.51 4.85 5.70
N VAL A 15 2.67 5.22 6.68
CA VAL A 15 1.82 4.28 7.42
C VAL A 15 0.79 3.61 6.51
N CYS A 16 0.16 4.37 5.61
CA CYS A 16 -0.81 3.84 4.64
C CYS A 16 -0.15 2.80 3.72
N GLN A 17 1.01 3.13 3.15
CA GLN A 17 1.76 2.21 2.30
C GLN A 17 2.18 0.93 3.05
N ALA A 18 2.63 1.07 4.31
CA ALA A 18 2.99 -0.07 5.15
C ALA A 18 1.78 -0.99 5.39
N GLY A 19 0.59 -0.44 5.61
CA GLY A 19 -0.65 -1.19 5.71
C GLY A 19 -0.97 -1.95 4.41
N CYS A 20 -0.90 -1.27 3.26
CA CYS A 20 -1.11 -1.92 1.95
C CYS A 20 -0.10 -3.06 1.71
N ALA A 21 1.18 -2.86 2.09
CA ALA A 21 2.22 -3.88 2.00
C ALA A 21 1.91 -5.09 2.90
N GLY A 22 1.41 -4.87 4.12
CA GLY A 22 0.97 -5.95 5.01
C GLY A 22 -0.18 -6.78 4.42
N ILE A 23 -1.15 -6.14 3.78
CA ILE A 23 -2.29 -6.82 3.15
C ILE A 23 -1.85 -7.68 1.96
N VAL A 24 -1.01 -7.15 1.07
CA VAL A 24 -0.55 -7.93 -0.10
C VAL A 24 0.33 -9.10 0.31
N MET A 25 1.17 -8.93 1.35
CA MET A 25 1.91 -10.02 1.97
C MET A 25 0.99 -11.14 2.47
N ALA A 26 -0.09 -10.78 3.17
CA ALA A 26 -1.07 -11.76 3.65
C ALA A 26 -1.79 -12.47 2.48
N CYS A 27 -2.15 -11.73 1.43
CA CYS A 27 -2.78 -12.29 0.22
C CYS A 27 -1.86 -13.31 -0.48
N TYR A 28 -0.59 -12.97 -0.66
CA TYR A 28 0.43 -13.85 -1.22
C TYR A 28 0.64 -15.10 -0.35
N ALA A 29 0.74 -14.93 0.97
CA ALA A 29 0.89 -16.03 1.91
C ALA A 29 -0.31 -16.99 1.87
N ALA A 30 -1.54 -16.46 1.80
CA ALA A 30 -2.75 -17.26 1.64
C ALA A 30 -2.78 -18.03 0.30
N ALA A 31 -2.17 -17.48 -0.75
CA ALA A 31 -2.01 -18.14 -2.03
C ALA A 31 -0.81 -19.12 -2.09
N GLY A 32 0.02 -19.20 -1.04
CA GLY A 32 1.20 -20.06 -0.99
C GLY A 32 2.43 -19.50 -1.72
N PHE A 33 2.50 -18.19 -1.92
CA PHE A 33 3.61 -17.53 -2.61
C PHE A 33 4.35 -16.54 -1.71
N THR A 34 5.63 -16.31 -2.02
CA THR A 34 6.41 -15.22 -1.42
C THR A 34 6.18 -13.93 -2.21
N TRP A 35 5.82 -12.85 -1.53
CA TRP A 35 5.65 -11.54 -2.16
C TRP A 35 6.93 -11.05 -2.84
N GLY A 36 6.79 -10.45 -4.02
CA GLY A 36 7.91 -9.96 -4.82
C GLY A 36 8.68 -11.05 -5.58
N ALA A 37 8.45 -12.34 -5.31
CA ALA A 37 9.12 -13.43 -6.03
C ALA A 37 8.51 -13.74 -7.41
N THR A 38 7.30 -13.25 -7.68
CA THR A 38 6.54 -13.50 -8.91
C THR A 38 5.95 -12.20 -9.45
N LEU A 39 6.46 -11.72 -10.58
CA LEU A 39 5.92 -10.61 -11.36
C LEU A 39 6.08 -10.89 -12.86
N GLY A 40 5.02 -10.69 -13.64
CA GLY A 40 5.03 -10.84 -15.10
C GLY A 40 3.83 -11.61 -15.66
N ALA A 41 3.80 -11.80 -16.98
CA ALA A 41 2.68 -12.40 -17.70
C ALA A 41 2.37 -13.86 -17.32
N THR A 42 3.29 -14.54 -16.62
CA THR A 42 3.14 -15.91 -16.15
C THR A 42 2.69 -16.01 -14.69
N ALA A 43 2.39 -14.87 -14.04
CA ALA A 43 1.91 -14.87 -12.67
C ALA A 43 0.54 -15.57 -12.55
N PRO A 44 0.32 -16.39 -11.51
CA PRO A 44 -0.98 -16.96 -11.21
C PRO A 44 -2.06 -15.88 -11.08
N ALA A 45 -3.31 -16.20 -11.46
CA ALA A 45 -4.42 -15.24 -11.39
C ALA A 45 -4.64 -14.67 -9.97
N SER A 46 -4.42 -15.46 -8.92
CA SER A 46 -4.46 -15.01 -7.52
C SER A 46 -3.42 -13.92 -7.24
N ILE A 47 -2.22 -14.06 -7.79
CA ILE A 47 -1.11 -13.12 -7.61
C ILE A 47 -1.35 -11.83 -8.39
N ILE A 48 -1.91 -11.93 -9.59
CA ILE A 48 -2.38 -10.76 -10.34
C ILE A 48 -3.43 -10.01 -9.51
N ALA A 49 -4.42 -10.70 -8.94
CA ALA A 49 -5.44 -10.09 -8.08
C ALA A 49 -4.84 -9.42 -6.82
N CYS A 50 -3.90 -10.08 -6.12
CA CYS A 50 -3.22 -9.49 -4.96
C CYS A 50 -2.51 -8.18 -5.33
N ASN A 51 -1.76 -8.17 -6.45
CA ASN A 51 -1.02 -6.98 -6.88
C ASN A 51 -1.91 -5.86 -7.40
N THR A 52 -2.97 -6.18 -8.15
CA THR A 52 -3.92 -5.16 -8.63
C THR A 52 -4.59 -4.43 -7.45
N THR A 53 -4.97 -5.18 -6.41
CA THR A 53 -5.52 -4.62 -5.17
C THR A 53 -4.48 -3.80 -4.41
N PHE A 54 -3.24 -4.27 -4.33
CA PHE A 54 -2.12 -3.53 -3.74
C PHE A 54 -1.89 -2.19 -4.45
N GLY A 55 -1.85 -2.18 -5.79
CA GLY A 55 -1.70 -0.97 -6.58
C GLY A 55 -2.83 0.03 -6.37
N ALA A 56 -4.08 -0.44 -6.29
CA ALA A 56 -5.22 0.41 -5.96
C ALA A 56 -5.10 1.00 -4.54
N CYS A 57 -4.72 0.20 -3.55
CA CYS A 57 -4.46 0.65 -2.18
C CYS A 57 -3.39 1.75 -2.14
N GLN A 58 -2.24 1.52 -2.79
CA GLN A 58 -1.15 2.49 -2.92
C GLN A 58 -1.61 3.80 -3.58
N ALA A 59 -2.43 3.71 -4.63
CA ALA A 59 -2.96 4.90 -5.30
C ALA A 59 -3.84 5.76 -4.38
N THR A 60 -4.62 5.14 -3.49
CA THR A 60 -5.40 5.89 -2.49
C THR A 60 -4.50 6.58 -1.44
N CYS A 61 -3.38 5.95 -1.08
CA CYS A 61 -2.42 6.54 -0.15
C CYS A 61 -1.78 7.82 -0.71
N ALA A 62 -1.64 7.96 -2.03
CA ALA A 62 -0.94 9.08 -2.67
C ALA A 62 -1.46 10.47 -2.24
N ALA A 63 -2.75 10.59 -1.93
CA ALA A 63 -3.32 11.85 -1.43
C ALA A 63 -2.71 12.32 -0.11
N LEU A 64 -2.25 11.39 0.75
CA LEU A 64 -1.64 11.70 2.04
C LEU A 64 -0.26 12.34 1.89
N LEU A 65 0.44 12.08 0.78
CA LEU A 65 1.75 12.67 0.52
C LEU A 65 1.68 14.19 0.36
N LEU A 66 0.55 14.69 -0.14
CA LEU A 66 0.31 16.11 -0.37
C LEU A 66 -0.30 16.81 0.85
N ALA A 67 -0.59 16.08 1.94
CA ALA A 67 -1.11 16.67 3.15
C ALA A 67 -0.02 17.52 3.85
N PRO A 68 -0.38 18.63 4.52
CA PRO A 68 0.57 19.52 5.19
C PRO A 68 1.51 18.80 6.17
N THR A 69 2.79 19.13 6.11
CA THR A 69 3.78 18.75 7.13
C THR A 69 3.91 19.85 8.18
N PRO A 70 4.09 19.50 9.47
CA PRO A 70 4.65 20.45 10.44
C PRO A 70 6.06 20.91 10.05
#